data_AF-A0A7S3MSE3-F1
#
_entry.id   AF-A0A7S3MSE3-F1
#
_cell.length_a   1.000
_cell.length_b   1.000
_cell.length_c   1.000
_cell.angle_alpha   90.00
_cell.angle_beta   90.00
_cell.angle_gamma   90.00
#
_symmetry.space_group_name_H-M   'P 1'
#
loop_
_entity.id
_entity.type
_entity.pdbx_description
1 polymer ?
#
loop_
_entity_poly.entity_id
_entity_poly.type
_entity_poly.pdbx_seq_one_letter_code
_entity_poly.pdbx_strand_id
1 'polypeptide(L)'
;FNKEDLKCRFFRKEFPEKGDVVIVKIVSVSIEGGYVELLEYNNKQAMILSANTTRKRVKNVRKLLRLGTEDFMHVTAVDEKGYVDLSKKTIQPIDIEEKKVEFNKAKIANLILRLTAFNLKCKLIELYEAFGWDLHDEFGNIHDAFKLCLNDPEMVFSKITITEEQKTELLKSIQKKMSVAPSKIRTLFNLKC
;
A
#
# COMPACT_ATOMS: atom_id res chain seq x y z
N PHE A 1 13.95 12.74 15.37
CA PHE A 1 13.55 11.83 14.29
C PHE A 1 12.34 12.44 13.61
N ASN A 2 12.47 12.90 12.36
CA ASN A 2 11.41 13.68 11.72
C ASN A 2 10.34 12.76 11.14
N LYS A 3 9.11 13.26 11.06
CA LYS A 3 8.00 12.52 10.44
C LYS A 3 8.24 12.25 8.94
N GLU A 4 9.11 13.04 8.31
CA GLU A 4 9.46 12.90 6.90
C GLU A 4 10.37 11.70 6.63
N ASP A 5 11.25 11.36 7.57
CA ASP A 5 12.14 10.19 7.48
C ASP A 5 11.37 8.86 7.49
N LEU A 6 10.09 8.89 7.90
CA LEU A 6 9.19 7.73 8.01
C LEU A 6 8.22 7.62 6.83
N LYS A 7 8.41 8.41 5.77
CA LYS A 7 7.61 8.34 4.54
C LYS A 7 8.43 7.66 3.44
N CYS A 8 7.81 6.69 2.77
CA CYS A 8 8.40 5.97 1.65
C CYS A 8 7.31 5.49 0.70
N ARG A 9 7.68 5.28 -0.56
CA ARG A 9 6.86 4.55 -1.53
C ARG A 9 6.85 3.06 -1.23
N PHE A 10 5.79 2.37 -1.63
CA PHE A 10 5.63 0.95 -1.35
C PHE A 10 6.40 0.09 -2.37
N PHE A 11 6.43 0.54 -3.62
CA PHE A 11 7.05 -0.17 -4.73
C PHE A 11 8.42 0.42 -5.09
N ARG A 12 9.26 -0.40 -5.73
CA ARG A 12 10.58 0.01 -6.23
C ARG A 12 10.48 1.09 -7.30
N LYS A 13 9.47 0.99 -8.17
CA LYS A 13 9.19 1.99 -9.22
C LYS A 13 8.69 3.28 -8.59
N GLU A 14 9.19 4.39 -9.12
CA GLU A 14 8.86 5.73 -8.63
C GLU A 14 7.42 6.17 -8.96
N PHE A 15 6.89 5.67 -10.08
CA PHE A 15 5.60 5.98 -10.64
C PHE A 15 4.93 4.67 -11.09
N PRO A 16 3.59 4.62 -11.09
CA PRO A 16 2.86 3.47 -11.63
C PRO A 16 3.01 3.36 -13.14
N GLU A 17 2.62 2.22 -13.71
CA GLU A 17 2.57 2.01 -15.15
C GLU A 17 1.19 2.31 -15.72
N LYS A 18 1.14 2.54 -17.04
CA LYS A 18 -0.12 2.71 -17.75
C LYS A 18 -0.91 1.41 -17.70
N GLY A 19 -2.14 1.47 -17.20
CA GLY A 19 -2.96 0.27 -16.98
C GLY A 19 -3.11 -0.12 -15.51
N ASP A 20 -2.30 0.45 -14.61
CA ASP A 20 -2.35 0.07 -13.21
C ASP A 20 -3.57 0.67 -12.52
N VAL A 21 -4.12 -0.08 -11.56
CA VAL A 21 -5.10 0.43 -10.61
C VAL A 21 -4.36 0.90 -9.37
N VAL A 22 -4.57 2.17 -9.00
CA VAL A 22 -3.94 2.81 -7.85
C VAL A 22 -4.99 3.38 -6.91
N ILE A 23 -4.66 3.42 -5.63
CA ILE A 23 -5.48 4.09 -4.62
C ILE A 23 -5.01 5.53 -4.42
N VAL A 24 -5.97 6.43 -4.45
CA VAL A 24 -5.72 7.87 -4.41
C VAL A 24 -6.55 8.55 -3.34
N LYS A 25 -6.03 9.65 -2.81
CA LYS A 25 -6.76 10.52 -1.89
C LYS A 25 -7.05 11.85 -2.58
N ILE A 26 -8.31 12.27 -2.55
CA ILE A 26 -8.73 13.51 -3.19
C ILE A 26 -8.33 14.71 -2.33
N VAL A 27 -7.44 15.57 -2.83
CA VAL A 27 -6.94 16.74 -2.09
C VAL A 27 -7.73 17.99 -2.47
N SER A 28 -7.92 18.24 -3.76
CA SER A 28 -8.65 19.40 -4.25
C SER A 28 -9.49 19.07 -5.49
N VAL A 29 -10.61 19.77 -5.64
CA VAL A 29 -11.55 19.57 -6.75
C VAL A 29 -11.81 20.92 -7.40
N SER A 30 -11.41 21.01 -8.67
CA SER A 30 -11.59 22.16 -9.56
C SER A 30 -12.70 21.86 -10.58
N ILE A 31 -13.00 22.84 -11.45
CA ILE A 31 -13.99 22.67 -12.53
C ILE A 31 -13.42 21.75 -13.62
N GLU A 32 -12.16 21.92 -13.96
CA GLU A 32 -11.48 21.17 -15.03
C GLU A 32 -11.12 19.74 -14.62
N GLY A 33 -11.01 19.48 -13.32
CA GLY A 33 -10.56 18.20 -12.78
C GLY A 33 -10.38 18.21 -11.27
N GLY A 34 -9.61 17.25 -10.75
CA GLY A 34 -9.21 17.21 -9.34
C GLY A 34 -7.75 16.82 -9.19
N TYR A 35 -7.08 17.40 -8.21
CA TYR A 35 -5.74 16.98 -7.80
C TYR A 35 -5.87 15.95 -6.68
N VAL A 36 -5.14 14.86 -6.84
CA VAL A 36 -5.15 13.73 -5.91
C VAL A 36 -3.72 13.32 -5.56
N GLU A 37 -3.59 12.64 -4.43
CA GLU A 37 -2.34 12.07 -3.96
C GLU A 37 -2.37 10.55 -4.11
N LEU A 38 -1.32 9.98 -4.69
CA LEU A 38 -1.13 8.54 -4.82
C LEU A 38 -0.61 7.96 -3.50
N LEU A 39 -1.43 7.22 -2.77
CA LEU A 39 -1.09 6.76 -1.41
C LEU A 39 0.06 5.72 -1.41
N GLU A 40 0.20 4.95 -2.48
CA GLU A 40 1.23 3.91 -2.64
C GLU A 40 2.60 4.50 -3.06
N TYR A 41 2.59 5.69 -3.67
CA TYR A 41 3.76 6.33 -4.27
C TYR A 41 4.17 7.58 -3.49
N ASN A 42 4.27 7.47 -2.16
CA ASN A 42 4.71 8.56 -1.28
C ASN A 42 3.87 9.85 -1.39
N ASN A 43 2.56 9.72 -1.65
CA ASN A 43 1.64 10.86 -1.85
C ASN A 43 2.04 11.78 -3.01
N LYS A 44 2.65 11.23 -4.06
CA LYS A 44 2.89 11.98 -5.31
C LYS A 44 1.57 12.50 -5.87
N GLN A 45 1.64 13.69 -6.47
CA GLN A 45 0.47 14.35 -7.05
C GLN A 45 0.11 13.72 -8.39
N ALA A 46 -1.19 13.55 -8.61
CA ALA A 46 -1.77 13.11 -9.87
C ALA A 46 -3.02 13.96 -10.17
N MET A 47 -3.42 14.00 -11.43
CA MET A 47 -4.58 14.76 -11.87
C MET A 47 -5.64 13.84 -12.46
N ILE A 48 -6.89 14.17 -12.19
CA ILE A 48 -8.05 13.55 -12.82
C ILE A 48 -8.74 14.62 -13.63
N LEU A 49 -8.78 14.46 -14.95
CA LEU A 49 -9.64 15.30 -15.77
C LEU A 49 -11.12 15.04 -15.43
N SER A 50 -11.91 16.10 -15.39
CA SER A 50 -13.38 15.99 -15.24
C SER A 50 -14.01 15.08 -16.30
N ALA A 51 -13.42 15.07 -17.51
CA ALA A 51 -13.77 14.16 -18.59
C ALA A 51 -13.51 12.69 -18.25
N ASN A 52 -12.60 12.34 -17.35
CA ASN A 52 -12.24 10.96 -16.99
C ASN A 52 -12.90 10.47 -15.70
N THR A 53 -13.73 11.29 -15.04
CA THR A 53 -14.39 10.96 -13.78
C THR A 53 -15.59 10.02 -13.95
N THR A 54 -16.42 10.19 -14.98
CA THR A 54 -17.61 9.34 -15.20
C THR A 54 -18.09 9.34 -16.64
N ARG A 55 -18.67 8.22 -17.10
CA ARG A 55 -19.23 8.08 -18.45
C ARG A 55 -20.50 8.93 -18.63
N LYS A 56 -21.23 9.21 -17.56
CA LYS A 56 -22.47 10.01 -17.60
C LYS A 56 -22.13 11.49 -17.55
N ARG A 57 -22.84 12.33 -18.31
CA ARG A 57 -22.72 13.79 -18.17
C ARG A 57 -23.30 14.23 -16.83
N VAL A 58 -22.53 14.95 -16.03
CA VAL A 58 -22.96 15.40 -14.70
C VAL A 58 -22.77 16.89 -14.57
N LYS A 59 -23.77 17.58 -14.02
CA LYS A 59 -23.71 19.04 -13.79
C LYS A 59 -22.71 19.44 -12.70
N ASN A 60 -22.37 18.53 -11.77
CA ASN A 60 -21.51 18.86 -10.63
C ASN A 60 -20.53 17.72 -10.30
N VAL A 61 -19.25 17.96 -10.57
CA VAL A 61 -18.14 17.02 -10.33
C VAL A 61 -17.89 16.82 -8.83
N ARG A 62 -18.15 17.84 -7.99
CA ARG A 62 -17.97 17.77 -6.53
C ARG A 62 -18.86 16.74 -5.85
N LYS A 63 -19.94 16.30 -6.50
CA LYS A 63 -20.79 15.20 -5.99
C LYS A 63 -20.11 13.84 -6.12
N LEU A 64 -19.24 13.67 -7.13
CA LEU A 64 -18.55 12.42 -7.44
C LEU A 64 -17.19 12.31 -6.75
N LEU A 65 -16.46 13.43 -6.69
CA LEU A 65 -15.16 13.52 -6.04
C LEU A 65 -15.32 14.26 -4.72
N ARG A 66 -15.33 13.52 -3.60
CA ARG A 66 -15.42 14.09 -2.25
C ARG A 66 -14.02 14.36 -1.71
N LEU A 67 -13.78 15.59 -1.28
CA LEU A 67 -12.52 15.99 -0.66
C LEU A 67 -12.19 15.09 0.54
N GLY A 68 -10.95 14.68 0.66
CA GLY A 68 -10.43 13.86 1.75
C GLY A 68 -10.82 12.38 1.70
N THR A 69 -11.62 11.95 0.72
CA THR A 69 -11.96 10.53 0.55
C THR A 69 -10.90 9.79 -0.27
N GLU A 70 -10.74 8.50 0.04
CA GLU A 70 -9.89 7.57 -0.71
C GLU A 70 -10.74 6.91 -1.80
N ASP A 71 -10.20 6.80 -3.01
CA ASP A 71 -10.88 6.24 -4.18
C ASP A 71 -9.88 5.42 -5.01
N PHE A 72 -10.38 4.52 -5.85
CA PHE A 72 -9.57 3.71 -6.75
C PHE A 72 -9.68 4.23 -8.17
N MET A 73 -8.54 4.34 -8.85
CA MET A 73 -8.47 4.90 -10.20
C MET A 73 -7.46 4.15 -11.06
N HIS A 74 -7.71 4.16 -12.36
CA HIS A 74 -6.87 3.54 -13.35
C HIS A 74 -5.93 4.57 -13.98
N VAL A 75 -4.65 4.22 -14.11
CA VAL A 75 -3.62 5.07 -14.69
C VAL A 75 -3.75 5.07 -16.22
N THR A 76 -3.96 6.24 -16.79
CA THR A 76 -4.18 6.42 -18.24
C THR A 76 -2.92 6.80 -18.98
N ALA A 77 -2.15 7.72 -18.41
CA ALA A 77 -0.87 8.17 -18.94
C ALA A 77 0.04 8.57 -17.79
N VAL A 78 1.34 8.37 -17.99
CA VAL A 78 2.40 8.80 -17.09
C VAL A 78 3.43 9.50 -17.95
N ASP A 79 3.65 10.77 -17.67
CA ASP A 79 4.69 11.55 -18.33
C ASP A 79 6.03 11.37 -17.62
N GLU A 80 7.11 11.50 -18.38
CA GLU A 80 8.50 11.50 -17.85
C GLU A 80 8.72 12.61 -16.82
N LYS A 81 7.97 13.71 -16.93
CA LYS A 81 8.00 14.85 -16.00
C LYS A 81 7.29 14.56 -14.67
N GLY A 82 6.69 13.39 -14.51
CA GLY A 82 6.02 12.95 -13.29
C GLY A 82 4.55 13.35 -13.19
N TYR A 83 3.92 13.77 -14.29
CA TYR A 83 2.48 13.96 -14.35
C TYR A 83 1.80 12.61 -14.56
N VAL A 84 0.80 12.31 -13.73
CA VAL A 84 0.02 11.08 -13.80
C VAL A 84 -1.44 11.44 -14.04
N ASP A 85 -1.96 10.96 -15.16
CA ASP A 85 -3.36 11.11 -15.53
C ASP A 85 -4.15 9.88 -15.12
N LEU A 86 -5.24 10.13 -14.41
CA LEU A 86 -6.09 9.09 -13.84
C LEU A 86 -7.48 9.08 -14.47
N SER A 87 -8.08 7.89 -14.45
CA SER A 87 -9.45 7.67 -14.92
C SER A 87 -10.23 6.79 -13.96
N LYS A 88 -11.44 7.24 -13.62
CA LYS A 88 -12.41 6.46 -12.84
C LYS A 88 -13.41 5.72 -13.75
N LYS A 89 -13.48 6.07 -15.03
CA LYS A 89 -14.43 5.48 -16.01
C LYS A 89 -14.14 4.03 -16.38
N THR A 90 -12.87 3.65 -16.32
CA THR A 90 -12.35 2.42 -16.92
C THR A 90 -12.32 1.27 -15.92
N ILE A 91 -12.40 1.58 -14.61
CA ILE A 91 -12.21 0.60 -13.55
C ILE A 91 -13.41 -0.34 -13.40
N GLN A 92 -13.14 -1.63 -13.26
CA GLN A 92 -14.17 -2.63 -12.94
C GLN A 92 -14.28 -2.80 -11.42
N PRO A 93 -15.45 -3.18 -10.89
CA PRO A 93 -15.60 -3.43 -9.45
C PRO A 93 -14.70 -4.57 -8.95
N ILE A 94 -14.36 -5.54 -9.80
CA ILE A 94 -13.50 -6.66 -9.45
C ILE A 94 -12.07 -6.19 -9.16
N ASP A 95 -11.52 -5.33 -10.03
CA ASP A 95 -10.18 -4.75 -9.86
C ASP A 95 -10.08 -3.91 -8.58
N ILE A 96 -11.19 -3.25 -8.19
CA ILE A 96 -11.26 -2.48 -6.94
C ILE A 96 -11.09 -3.40 -5.73
N GLU A 97 -11.78 -4.55 -5.72
CA GLU A 97 -11.71 -5.49 -4.61
C GLU A 97 -10.32 -6.14 -4.50
N GLU A 98 -9.75 -6.56 -5.62
CA GLU A 98 -8.39 -7.11 -5.68
C GLU A 98 -7.35 -6.09 -5.20
N LYS A 99 -7.39 -4.86 -5.74
CA LYS A 99 -6.46 -3.80 -5.34
C LYS A 99 -6.64 -3.40 -3.88
N LYS A 100 -7.86 -3.42 -3.36
CA LYS A 100 -8.14 -3.15 -1.94
C LYS A 100 -7.48 -4.19 -1.03
N VAL A 101 -7.50 -5.47 -1.40
CA VAL A 101 -6.82 -6.54 -0.64
C VAL A 101 -5.31 -6.33 -0.68
N GLU A 102 -4.74 -6.09 -1.86
CA GLU A 102 -3.32 -5.84 -2.05
C GLU A 102 -2.84 -4.61 -1.25
N PHE A 103 -3.57 -3.49 -1.36
CA PHE A 103 -3.25 -2.26 -0.64
C PHE A 103 -3.27 -2.45 0.88
N ASN A 104 -4.23 -3.21 1.41
CA ASN A 104 -4.28 -3.49 2.84
C ASN A 104 -3.08 -4.32 3.32
N LYS A 105 -2.65 -5.32 2.53
CA LYS A 105 -1.43 -6.08 2.81
C LYS A 105 -0.21 -5.17 2.82
N ALA A 106 -0.05 -4.33 1.79
CA ALA A 106 1.06 -3.39 1.67
C ALA A 106 1.07 -2.35 2.80
N LYS A 107 -0.10 -1.85 3.22
CA LYS A 107 -0.25 -0.91 4.33
C LYS A 107 0.20 -1.51 5.67
N ILE A 108 -0.12 -2.77 5.93
CA ILE A 108 0.35 -3.49 7.12
C ILE A 108 1.86 -3.68 7.07
N ALA A 109 2.39 -4.12 5.92
CA ALA A 109 3.83 -4.30 5.74
C ALA A 109 4.61 -2.99 5.95
N ASN A 110 4.15 -1.90 5.32
CA ASN A 110 4.73 -0.58 5.47
C ASN A 110 4.65 -0.07 6.92
N LEU A 111 3.56 -0.36 7.63
CA LEU A 111 3.45 -0.01 9.05
C LEU A 111 4.50 -0.74 9.91
N ILE A 112 4.75 -2.02 9.64
CA ILE A 112 5.77 -2.80 10.35
C ILE A 112 7.15 -2.19 10.09
N LEU A 113 7.51 -1.99 8.83
CA LEU A 113 8.78 -1.36 8.44
C LEU A 113 8.95 0.03 9.06
N ARG A 114 7.88 0.82 9.12
CA ARG A 114 7.88 2.15 9.77
C ARG A 114 8.14 2.07 11.27
N LEU A 115 7.61 1.06 11.96
CA LEU A 115 7.88 0.84 13.38
C LEU A 115 9.33 0.41 13.60
N THR A 116 9.84 -0.48 12.75
CA THR A 116 11.25 -0.91 12.77
C THR A 116 12.19 0.27 12.52
N ALA A 117 11.91 1.11 11.52
CA ALA A 117 12.65 2.34 11.24
C ALA A 117 12.65 3.31 12.41
N PHE A 118 11.50 3.51 13.06
CA PHE A 118 11.37 4.39 14.22
C PHE A 118 12.23 3.89 15.41
N ASN A 119 12.24 2.59 15.66
CA ASN A 119 13.00 1.99 16.75
C ASN A 119 14.51 2.03 16.49
N LEU A 120 14.93 1.75 15.25
CA LEU A 120 16.33 1.82 14.82
C LEU A 120 16.84 3.24 14.56
N LYS A 121 15.93 4.23 14.50
CA LYS A 121 16.22 5.62 14.11
C LYS A 121 16.94 5.70 12.75
N CYS A 122 16.47 4.96 11.77
CA CYS A 122 16.94 5.00 10.37
C CYS A 122 15.83 5.46 9.42
N LYS A 123 16.20 5.92 8.23
CA LYS A 123 15.20 6.36 7.25
C LYS A 123 14.45 5.16 6.71
N LEU A 124 13.14 5.30 6.51
CA LEU A 124 12.32 4.20 6.01
C LEU A 124 12.76 3.74 4.63
N ILE A 125 13.22 4.66 3.77
CA ILE A 125 13.74 4.34 2.43
C ILE A 125 14.96 3.40 2.48
N GLU A 126 15.86 3.58 3.45
CA GLU A 126 17.06 2.74 3.60
C GLU A 126 16.68 1.29 3.93
N LEU A 127 15.61 1.07 4.70
CA LEU A 127 15.10 -0.28 4.96
C LEU A 127 14.43 -0.89 3.73
N TYR A 128 13.72 -0.10 2.93
CA TYR A 128 13.11 -0.58 1.69
C TYR A 128 14.17 -0.95 0.65
N GLU A 129 15.23 -0.15 0.52
CA GLU A 129 16.36 -0.42 -0.36
C GLU A 129 17.20 -1.61 0.11
N ALA A 130 17.36 -1.80 1.42
CA ALA A 130 18.15 -2.89 1.97
C ALA A 130 17.45 -4.26 1.84
N PHE A 131 16.14 -4.32 2.09
CA PHE A 131 15.42 -5.59 2.04
C PHE A 131 13.92 -5.51 1.70
N GLY A 132 13.27 -4.36 1.88
CA GLY A 132 11.83 -4.26 1.66
C GLY A 132 11.41 -4.58 0.22
N TRP A 133 12.14 -4.09 -0.78
CA TRP A 133 11.84 -4.38 -2.19
C TRP A 133 12.30 -5.76 -2.62
N ASP A 134 13.43 -6.25 -2.11
CA ASP A 134 13.89 -7.62 -2.41
C ASP A 134 12.91 -8.66 -1.85
N LEU A 135 12.32 -8.44 -0.67
CA LEU A 135 11.22 -9.25 -0.14
C LEU A 135 9.99 -9.26 -1.06
N HIS A 136 9.68 -8.10 -1.66
CA HIS A 136 8.55 -7.98 -2.58
C HIS A 136 8.82 -8.78 -3.86
N ASP A 137 10.02 -8.68 -4.42
CA ASP A 137 10.38 -9.35 -5.68
C ASP A 137 10.44 -10.89 -5.51
N GLU A 138 10.92 -11.39 -4.37
CA GLU A 138 11.03 -12.84 -4.10
C GLU A 138 9.70 -13.53 -3.75
N PHE A 139 8.85 -12.86 -2.96
CA PHE A 139 7.61 -13.46 -2.43
C PHE A 139 6.34 -12.87 -3.06
N GLY A 140 6.48 -11.94 -4.00
CA GLY A 140 5.40 -11.16 -4.60
C GLY A 140 4.78 -10.10 -3.68
N ASN A 141 4.70 -10.36 -2.37
CA ASN A 141 4.18 -9.43 -1.38
C ASN A 141 4.98 -9.48 -0.07
N ILE A 142 5.41 -8.32 0.42
CA ILE A 142 6.15 -8.18 1.69
C ILE A 142 5.35 -8.76 2.87
N HIS A 143 4.03 -8.55 2.88
CA HIS A 143 3.14 -9.07 3.92
C HIS A 143 3.15 -10.60 4.01
N ASP A 144 3.18 -11.28 2.87
CA ASP A 144 3.16 -12.73 2.84
C ASP A 144 4.55 -13.29 3.20
N ALA A 145 5.64 -12.59 2.84
CA ALA A 145 6.97 -12.87 3.37
C ALA A 145 7.03 -12.73 4.90
N PHE A 146 6.42 -11.70 5.48
CA PHE A 146 6.41 -11.53 6.93
C PHE A 146 5.56 -12.58 7.66
N LYS A 147 4.53 -13.15 7.03
CA LYS A 147 3.83 -14.32 7.58
C LYS A 147 4.74 -15.54 7.61
N LEU A 148 5.53 -15.76 6.56
CA LEU A 148 6.52 -16.83 6.54
C LEU A 148 7.59 -16.61 7.62
N CYS A 149 8.02 -15.36 7.84
CA CYS A 149 8.93 -15.02 8.94
C CYS A 149 8.40 -15.41 10.33
N LEU A 150 7.08 -15.51 10.54
CA LEU A 150 6.53 -15.95 11.83
C LEU A 150 6.73 -17.45 12.06
N ASN A 151 6.73 -18.25 11.00
CA ASN A 151 6.89 -19.70 11.07
C ASN A 151 8.38 -20.08 10.93
N ASP A 152 9.04 -19.59 9.88
CA ASP A 152 10.40 -19.95 9.49
C ASP A 152 11.25 -18.71 9.17
N PRO A 153 11.80 -18.01 10.19
CA PRO A 153 12.62 -16.82 9.99
C PRO A 153 13.82 -17.05 9.07
N GLU A 154 14.50 -18.19 9.19
CA GLU A 154 15.76 -18.44 8.47
C GLU A 154 15.58 -18.55 6.95
N MET A 155 14.43 -19.04 6.48
CA MET A 155 14.13 -19.14 5.05
C MET A 155 14.01 -17.77 4.40
N VAL A 156 13.47 -16.79 5.10
CA VAL A 156 13.30 -15.43 4.57
C VAL A 156 14.60 -14.64 4.69
N PHE A 157 15.32 -14.78 5.80
CA PHE A 157 16.56 -14.04 6.04
C PHE A 157 17.77 -14.57 5.26
N SER A 158 17.78 -15.84 4.85
CA SER A 158 18.89 -16.41 4.03
C SER A 158 18.96 -15.82 2.62
N LYS A 159 17.84 -15.30 2.11
CA LYS A 159 17.74 -14.72 0.77
C LYS A 159 18.15 -13.24 0.71
N ILE A 160 18.45 -12.62 1.85
CA ILE A 160 18.55 -11.17 1.96
C ILE A 160 19.73 -10.76 2.83
N THR A 161 20.38 -9.66 2.45
CA THR A 161 21.48 -9.09 3.22
C THR A 161 20.93 -8.16 4.31
N ILE A 162 20.80 -8.65 5.55
CA ILE A 162 20.26 -7.88 6.69
C ILE A 162 21.25 -7.89 7.86
N THR A 163 21.42 -6.75 8.53
CA THR A 163 22.19 -6.66 9.78
C THR A 163 21.47 -7.36 10.94
N GLU A 164 22.20 -8.02 11.85
CA GLU A 164 21.60 -8.73 12.99
C GLU A 164 20.67 -7.84 13.84
N GLU A 165 21.03 -6.56 14.03
CA GLU A 165 20.21 -5.58 14.74
C GLU A 165 18.85 -5.38 14.06
N GLN A 166 18.83 -5.20 12.73
CA GLN A 166 17.62 -5.03 11.94
C GLN A 166 16.73 -6.28 12.02
N LYS A 167 17.33 -7.47 11.96
CA LYS A 167 16.63 -8.75 12.06
C LYS A 167 15.88 -8.89 13.38
N THR A 168 16.54 -8.61 14.50
CA THR A 168 15.91 -8.72 15.83
C THR A 168 14.75 -7.73 16.00
N GLU A 169 14.91 -6.49 15.53
CA GLU A 169 13.89 -5.46 15.70
C GLU A 169 12.71 -5.64 14.74
N LEU A 170 12.98 -6.14 13.53
CA LEU A 170 11.94 -6.54 12.58
C LEU A 170 11.09 -7.68 13.14
N LEU A 171 11.71 -8.72 13.70
CA LEU A 171 10.98 -9.85 14.31
C LEU A 171 10.07 -9.40 15.46
N LYS A 172 10.56 -8.52 16.34
CA LYS A 172 9.72 -7.92 17.41
C LYS A 172 8.54 -7.14 16.83
N SER A 173 8.79 -6.36 15.78
CA SER A 173 7.76 -5.54 15.11
C SER A 173 6.70 -6.41 14.44
N ILE A 174 7.13 -7.50 13.78
CA ILE A 174 6.26 -8.50 13.14
C ILE A 174 5.42 -9.21 14.20
N GLN A 175 6.02 -9.75 15.26
CA GLN A 175 5.28 -10.43 16.33
C GLN A 175 4.24 -9.51 16.98
N LYS A 176 4.56 -8.24 17.21
CA LYS A 176 3.62 -7.28 17.82
C LYS A 176 2.42 -6.97 16.93
N LYS A 177 2.57 -7.00 15.60
CA LYS A 177 1.52 -6.59 14.65
C LYS A 177 0.79 -7.74 13.96
N MET A 178 1.44 -8.88 13.80
CA MET A 178 0.88 -10.06 13.12
C MET A 178 0.77 -11.29 14.02
N SER A 179 1.09 -11.20 15.32
CA SER A 179 0.68 -12.25 16.24
C SER A 179 -0.84 -12.42 16.17
N VAL A 180 -1.25 -13.63 15.82
CA VAL A 180 -2.64 -14.02 15.71
C VAL A 180 -3.26 -13.86 17.09
N ALA A 181 -4.22 -12.95 17.23
CA ALA A 181 -5.04 -12.93 18.42
C ALA A 181 -5.76 -14.29 18.52
N PRO A 182 -5.73 -14.97 19.68
CA PRO A 182 -6.29 -16.32 19.79
C PRO A 182 -7.77 -16.33 19.37
N SER A 183 -8.09 -17.07 18.32
CA SER A 183 -9.45 -17.22 17.83
C SER A 183 -10.23 -18.11 18.79
N LYS A 184 -11.27 -17.57 19.42
CA LYS A 184 -12.18 -18.35 20.28
C LYS A 184 -13.05 -19.23 19.39
N ILE A 185 -12.70 -20.51 19.28
CA ILE A 185 -13.55 -21.52 18.63
C ILE A 185 -14.56 -22.00 19.66
N ARG A 186 -15.86 -21.80 19.37
CA ARG A 186 -16.95 -22.33 20.18
C ARG A 186 -17.57 -23.51 19.45
N THR A 187 -17.58 -24.67 20.07
CA THR A 187 -18.24 -25.88 19.56
C THR A 187 -19.29 -26.34 20.56
N LEU A 188 -20.48 -26.67 20.08
CA LEU A 188 -21.58 -27.18 20.89
C LEU A 188 -21.73 -28.67 20.59
N PHE A 189 -21.45 -29.52 21.57
CA PHE A 189 -21.57 -30.97 21.44
C PHE A 189 -22.91 -31.42 22.01
N ASN A 190 -23.75 -32.01 21.16
CA ASN A 190 -24.99 -32.68 21.59
C ASN A 190 -24.71 -34.18 21.68
N LEU A 191 -24.56 -34.70 22.89
CA LEU A 191 -24.54 -36.13 23.17
C LEU A 191 -25.98 -36.66 23.17
N LYS A 192 -26.25 -37.68 22.34
CA LYS A 192 -27.42 -38.56 22.49
C LYS A 192 -26.92 -39.88 23.07
N CYS A 193 -27.43 -40.24 24.24
CA CYS A 193 -27.22 -41.55 24.86
C CYS A 193 -28.13 -42.61 24.22
#